data_AF-A0A933PKF5-F1
#
_entry.id   AF-A0A933PKF5-F1
#
_cell.length_a   1.000
_cell.length_b   1.000
_cell.length_c   1.000
_cell.angle_alpha   90.00
_cell.angle_beta   90.00
_cell.angle_gamma   90.00
#
_symmetry.space_group_name_H-M   'P 1'
#
loop_
_entity.id
_entity.type
_entity.pdbx_description
1 polymer ?
#
loop_
_entity_poly.entity_id
_entity_poly.type
_entity_poly.pdbx_seq_one_letter_code
_entity_poly.pdbx_strand_id
1 'polypeptide(L)'
;MALLVVGAQAAEAPPSVAALAVAAGLDPYPAPLRAPAFRLPDLNGTTQTNDDFKGRVIVLSFWASWCPPCKTEFPSLEFKAAGVPVAYLLNREGRLVAGKSGAHDWDAQAVRALVRRLIEGRKS
;
A
#
# COMPACT_ATOMS: atom_id res chain seq x y z
N MET A 1 4.59 -0.67 55.83
CA MET A 1 5.52 -0.15 54.81
C MET A 1 5.42 -1.04 53.59
N ALA A 2 4.80 -0.58 52.51
CA ALA A 2 4.57 -1.37 51.30
C ALA A 2 5.07 -0.56 50.09
N LEU A 3 5.93 -1.16 49.26
CA LEU A 3 6.36 -0.54 48.01
C LEU A 3 5.35 -0.90 46.91
N LEU A 4 4.74 0.11 46.30
CA LEU A 4 4.05 -0.03 45.02
C LEU A 4 5.10 -0.09 43.91
N VAL A 5 5.37 -1.30 43.40
CA VAL A 5 6.18 -1.48 42.18
C VAL A 5 5.28 -1.14 40.99
N VAL A 6 5.31 0.12 40.55
CA VAL A 6 4.68 0.54 39.29
C VAL A 6 5.52 -0.02 38.15
N GLY A 7 5.11 -1.18 37.62
CA GLY A 7 5.76 -1.82 36.48
C GLY A 7 5.65 -0.95 35.23
N ALA A 8 6.77 -0.36 34.82
CA ALA A 8 6.88 0.32 33.54
C ALA A 8 6.79 -0.71 32.41
N GLN A 9 5.59 -0.88 31.83
CA GLN A 9 5.44 -1.65 30.60
C GLN A 9 6.23 -0.94 29.50
N ALA A 10 7.27 -1.60 29.00
CA ALA A 10 7.93 -1.16 27.77
C ALA A 10 6.90 -1.29 26.63
N ALA A 11 6.42 -0.16 26.12
CA ALA A 11 5.54 -0.15 24.96
C ALA A 11 6.30 -0.75 23.77
N GLU A 12 5.87 -1.92 23.32
CA GLU A 12 6.48 -2.59 22.17
C GLU A 12 6.46 -1.65 20.96
N ALA A 13 7.61 -1.52 20.27
CA ALA A 13 7.74 -0.57 19.18
C ALA A 13 6.71 -0.90 18.07
N PRO A 14 5.90 0.08 17.62
CA PRO A 14 4.78 -0.18 16.74
C PRO A 14 5.25 -0.82 15.42
N PRO A 15 4.65 -1.95 15.00
CA PRO A 15 5.24 -2.88 14.05
C PRO A 15 5.66 -2.21 12.74
N SER A 16 6.74 -2.76 12.15
CA SER A 16 7.33 -2.22 10.93
C SER A 16 6.38 -2.38 9.75
N VAL A 17 6.55 -1.51 8.75
CA VAL A 17 5.78 -1.57 7.49
C VAL A 17 5.96 -2.94 6.79
N ALA A 18 7.16 -3.53 6.87
CA ALA A 18 7.41 -4.86 6.32
C ALA A 18 6.69 -5.97 7.11
N ALA A 19 6.69 -5.92 8.44
CA ALA A 19 5.96 -6.89 9.26
C ALA A 19 4.43 -6.81 9.05
N LEU A 20 3.90 -5.58 8.92
CA LEU A 20 2.49 -5.35 8.61
C LEU A 20 2.13 -5.76 7.17
N ALA A 21 3.04 -5.63 6.20
CA ALA A 21 2.84 -6.14 4.85
C ALA A 21 2.75 -7.68 4.82
N VAL A 22 3.67 -8.38 5.51
CA VAL A 22 3.64 -9.84 5.61
C VAL A 22 2.41 -10.34 6.36
N ALA A 23 2.03 -9.69 7.48
CA ALA A 23 0.79 -9.99 8.20
C ALA A 23 -0.48 -9.71 7.37
N ALA A 24 -0.38 -8.80 6.39
CA ALA A 24 -1.40 -8.53 5.39
C ALA A 24 -1.26 -9.38 4.12
N GLY A 25 -0.38 -10.39 4.05
CA GLY A 25 -0.23 -11.24 2.86
C GLY A 25 0.27 -10.51 1.60
N LEU A 26 0.98 -9.39 1.79
CA LEU A 26 1.63 -8.60 0.74
C LEU A 26 3.15 -8.83 0.79
N ASP A 27 3.81 -8.74 -0.37
CA ASP A 27 5.26 -8.89 -0.52
C ASP A 27 5.96 -7.55 -0.19
N PRO A 28 6.74 -7.43 0.90
CA PRO A 28 7.41 -6.18 1.26
C PRO A 28 8.60 -5.89 0.35
N TYR A 29 8.76 -4.63 -0.08
CA TYR A 29 9.97 -4.22 -0.81
C TYR A 29 11.16 -4.01 0.15
N PRO A 30 12.32 -4.65 -0.07
CA PRO A 30 13.46 -4.60 0.86
C PRO A 30 14.14 -3.23 0.93
N ALA A 31 14.01 -2.42 -0.12
CA ALA A 31 14.40 -1.02 -0.15
C ALA A 31 13.29 -0.20 -0.86
N PRO A 32 12.83 0.93 -0.31
CA PRO A 32 11.71 1.67 -0.90
C PRO A 32 12.08 2.37 -2.22
N LEU A 33 11.75 1.74 -3.35
CA LEU A 33 12.02 2.27 -4.69
C LEU A 33 11.13 3.47 -5.03
N ARG A 34 11.65 4.46 -5.76
CA ARG A 34 10.83 5.53 -6.35
C ARG A 34 9.95 4.93 -7.45
N ALA A 35 8.65 5.25 -7.44
CA ALA A 35 7.74 4.83 -8.50
C ALA A 35 8.15 5.42 -9.87
N PRO A 36 8.03 4.67 -10.99
CA PRO A 36 8.27 5.19 -12.33
C PRO A 36 7.37 6.40 -12.65
N ALA A 37 7.88 7.33 -13.46
CA ALA A 37 7.12 8.47 -13.92
C ALA A 37 6.04 8.05 -14.93
N PHE A 38 4.80 8.47 -14.72
CA PHE A 38 3.69 8.32 -15.66
C PHE A 38 3.11 9.69 -16.06
N ARG A 39 2.54 9.73 -17.27
CA ARG A 39 1.74 10.83 -17.80
C ARG A 39 0.60 10.20 -18.60
N LEU A 40 -0.59 10.13 -18.03
CA LEU A 40 -1.71 9.36 -18.58
C LEU A 40 -3.01 10.18 -18.52
N PRO A 41 -3.87 10.16 -19.56
CA PRO A 41 -5.19 10.75 -19.47
C PRO A 41 -6.09 9.94 -18.53
N ASP A 42 -6.91 10.63 -17.74
CA ASP A 42 -8.04 10.03 -17.03
C ASP A 42 -9.29 9.88 -17.92
N LEU A 43 -10.39 9.39 -17.33
CA LEU A 43 -11.66 9.16 -18.04
C LEU A 43 -12.32 10.46 -18.55
N ASN A 44 -11.88 11.63 -18.11
CA ASN A 44 -12.32 12.95 -18.61
C ASN A 44 -11.33 13.54 -19.62
N GLY A 45 -10.28 12.80 -20.00
CA GLY A 45 -9.19 13.27 -20.87
C GLY A 45 -8.18 14.19 -20.17
N THR A 46 -8.29 14.43 -18.87
CA THR A 46 -7.33 15.26 -18.13
C THR A 46 -6.05 14.47 -17.88
N THR A 47 -4.88 15.04 -18.21
CA THR A 47 -3.61 14.33 -18.01
C THR A 47 -3.18 14.36 -16.55
N GLN A 48 -3.08 13.18 -15.94
CA GLN A 48 -2.61 12.93 -14.59
C GLN A 48 -1.14 12.49 -14.58
N THR A 49 -0.41 12.81 -13.52
CA THR A 49 1.01 12.47 -13.30
C THR A 49 1.24 12.00 -11.85
N ASN A 50 2.42 11.43 -11.53
CA ASN A 50 2.76 11.08 -10.14
C ASN A 50 2.72 12.28 -9.18
N ASP A 51 3.04 13.47 -9.68
CA ASP A 51 3.19 14.67 -8.88
C ASP A 51 1.86 15.14 -8.29
N ASP A 52 0.77 14.94 -9.02
CA ASP A 52 -0.60 15.25 -8.61
C ASP A 52 -1.05 14.41 -7.38
N PHE A 53 -0.39 13.28 -7.11
CA PHE A 53 -0.71 12.38 -5.98
C PHE A 53 0.27 12.49 -4.80
N LYS A 54 1.26 13.40 -4.84
CA LYS A 54 2.23 13.59 -3.75
C LYS A 54 1.56 13.84 -2.39
N GLY A 55 2.16 13.31 -1.33
CA GLY A 55 1.65 13.44 0.05
C GLY A 55 0.49 12.50 0.41
N ARG A 56 -0.13 11.82 -0.57
CA ARG A 56 -1.17 10.80 -0.35
C ARG A 56 -0.55 9.40 -0.28
N VAL A 57 -1.22 8.47 0.41
CA VAL A 57 -0.96 7.03 0.29
C VAL A 57 -1.81 6.53 -0.87
N ILE A 58 -1.19 5.82 -1.82
CA ILE A 58 -1.84 5.40 -3.08
C ILE A 58 -1.69 3.89 -3.25
N VAL A 59 -2.77 3.25 -3.66
CA VAL A 59 -2.76 1.91 -4.26
C VAL A 59 -2.91 2.10 -5.77
N LEU A 60 -1.95 1.62 -6.54
CA LEU A 60 -2.00 1.61 -8.01
C LEU A 60 -2.38 0.18 -8.47
N SER A 61 -3.38 0.04 -9.35
CA SER A 61 -4.17 -1.20 -9.54
C SER A 61 -4.47 -1.55 -11.02
N PHE A 62 -5.06 -2.74 -11.29
CA PHE A 62 -4.94 -3.53 -12.52
C PHE A 62 -6.28 -4.17 -13.06
N TRP A 63 -6.57 -3.92 -14.35
CA TRP A 63 -7.53 -4.53 -15.30
C TRP A 63 -6.98 -4.61 -16.73
N ALA A 64 -7.69 -5.31 -17.60
CA ALA A 64 -8.14 -4.67 -18.84
C ALA A 64 -9.61 -5.02 -19.07
N SER A 65 -10.35 -4.29 -19.91
CA SER A 65 -11.74 -4.64 -20.22
C SER A 65 -11.88 -6.04 -20.85
N TRP A 66 -10.84 -6.48 -21.57
CA TRP A 66 -10.71 -7.83 -22.15
C TRP A 66 -10.13 -8.88 -21.19
N CYS A 67 -9.62 -8.51 -20.02
CA CYS A 67 -9.03 -9.44 -19.04
C CYS A 67 -10.14 -10.17 -18.25
N PRO A 68 -10.23 -11.52 -18.30
CA PRO A 68 -11.25 -12.26 -17.56
C PRO A 68 -11.16 -12.15 -16.02
N PRO A 69 -10.02 -12.44 -15.35
CA PRO A 69 -9.97 -12.44 -13.88
C PRO A 69 -10.10 -11.02 -13.30
N CYS A 70 -9.59 -10.02 -14.02
CA CYS A 70 -9.73 -8.61 -13.64
C CYS A 70 -11.18 -8.16 -13.44
N LYS A 71 -12.13 -8.67 -14.24
CA LYS A 71 -13.57 -8.36 -14.12
C LYS A 71 -14.19 -8.91 -12.83
N THR A 72 -13.55 -9.87 -12.18
CA THR A 72 -13.91 -10.39 -10.84
C THR A 72 -13.07 -9.77 -9.73
N GLU A 73 -11.82 -9.39 -9.98
CA GLU A 73 -10.94 -8.83 -8.94
C GLU A 73 -11.17 -7.34 -8.69
N PHE A 74 -11.67 -6.58 -9.68
CA PHE A 74 -11.75 -5.13 -9.56
C PHE A 74 -12.73 -4.45 -10.56
N PRO A 75 -13.44 -3.39 -10.12
CA PRO A 75 -13.83 -2.27 -10.98
C PRO A 75 -12.67 -1.22 -11.05
N SER A 76 -11.43 -1.62 -11.40
CA SER A 76 -10.19 -0.78 -11.38
C SER A 76 -9.10 -1.30 -12.34
N LEU A 77 -8.41 -0.45 -13.17
CA LEU A 77 -7.88 -0.86 -14.56
C LEU A 77 -6.28 -0.57 -14.65
N GLU A 78 -5.45 -1.46 -15.32
CA GLU A 78 -3.95 -1.60 -15.46
C GLU A 78 -3.25 -0.49 -16.34
N PHE A 79 -1.98 -0.59 -16.82
CA PHE A 79 -1.29 -1.66 -17.64
C PHE A 79 -0.07 -2.39 -17.01
N LYS A 80 -0.03 -3.72 -17.22
CA LYS A 80 1.10 -4.70 -17.27
C LYS A 80 2.12 -4.81 -16.13
N ALA A 81 2.18 -6.00 -15.54
CA ALA A 81 3.31 -6.56 -14.79
C ALA A 81 3.47 -8.07 -15.14
N ALA A 82 4.37 -8.79 -14.45
CA ALA A 82 4.67 -10.21 -14.74
C ALA A 82 3.50 -11.18 -14.50
N GLY A 83 2.47 -10.73 -13.78
CA GLY A 83 1.14 -11.31 -13.74
C GLY A 83 0.11 -10.17 -13.70
N VAL A 84 -1.17 -10.51 -13.68
CA VAL A 84 -2.28 -9.57 -13.52
C VAL A 84 -3.33 -10.21 -12.60
N PRO A 85 -3.91 -9.47 -11.63
CA PRO A 85 -3.56 -8.11 -11.21
C PRO A 85 -2.24 -8.06 -10.46
N VAL A 86 -1.64 -6.88 -10.40
CA VAL A 86 -0.59 -6.54 -9.44
C VAL A 86 -0.94 -5.19 -8.84
N ALA A 87 -0.95 -5.13 -7.50
CA ALA A 87 -1.12 -3.89 -6.75
C ALA A 87 0.21 -3.47 -6.13
N TYR A 88 0.46 -2.16 -6.10
CA TYR A 88 1.60 -1.58 -5.38
C TYR A 88 1.13 -0.55 -4.37
N LEU A 89 1.69 -0.63 -3.15
CA LEU A 89 1.40 0.30 -2.05
C LEU A 89 2.54 1.31 -1.93
N LEU A 90 2.21 2.60 -2.07
CA LEU A 90 3.15 3.71 -1.99
C LEU A 90 2.98 4.48 -0.68
N ASN A 91 4.10 4.85 -0.05
CA ASN A 91 4.09 5.79 1.08
C ASN A 91 3.89 7.25 0.59
N ARG A 92 3.67 8.17 1.53
CA ARG A 92 3.39 9.60 1.23
C ARG A 92 4.56 10.33 0.54
N GLU A 93 5.75 9.75 0.58
CA GLU A 93 6.99 10.24 -0.03
C GLU A 93 7.20 9.69 -1.45
N GLY A 94 6.21 8.97 -2.02
CA GLY A 94 6.24 8.44 -3.38
C GLY A 94 7.11 7.21 -3.58
N ARG A 95 7.41 6.48 -2.48
CA ARG A 95 8.23 5.26 -2.49
C ARG A 95 7.34 4.03 -2.35
N LEU A 96 7.60 2.99 -3.13
CA LEU A 96 6.95 1.68 -2.95
C LEU A 96 7.39 1.07 -1.61
N VAL A 97 6.45 0.45 -0.89
CA VAL A 97 6.73 -0.24 0.38
C VAL A 97 6.26 -1.70 0.39
N ALA A 98 5.24 -2.05 -0.41
CA ALA A 98 4.79 -3.41 -0.63
C ALA A 98 4.21 -3.57 -2.05
N GLY A 99 4.20 -4.79 -2.55
CA GLY A 99 3.47 -5.21 -3.75
C GLY A 99 2.66 -6.48 -3.49
N LYS A 100 1.75 -6.83 -4.41
CA LYS A 100 1.01 -8.08 -4.36
C LYS A 100 0.53 -8.48 -5.75
N SER A 101 0.87 -9.69 -6.17
CA SER A 101 0.38 -10.33 -7.40
C SER A 101 -0.83 -11.23 -7.13
N GLY A 102 -1.86 -11.12 -7.98
CA GLY A 102 -3.15 -11.83 -7.86
C GLY A 102 -4.08 -11.26 -6.77
N ALA A 103 -5.34 -11.71 -6.80
CA ALA A 103 -6.40 -11.37 -5.86
C ALA A 103 -5.97 -11.23 -4.39
N HIS A 104 -6.55 -10.24 -3.71
CA HIS A 104 -6.26 -9.95 -2.31
C HIS A 104 -7.42 -9.22 -1.61
N ASP A 105 -7.65 -9.52 -0.33
CA ASP A 105 -8.66 -8.87 0.50
C ASP A 105 -8.10 -7.57 1.11
N TRP A 106 -8.34 -6.45 0.43
CA TRP A 106 -7.92 -5.11 0.88
C TRP A 106 -8.75 -4.56 2.05
N ASP A 107 -9.87 -5.19 2.38
CA ASP A 107 -10.74 -4.82 3.52
C ASP A 107 -10.36 -5.55 4.81
N ALA A 108 -9.46 -6.54 4.74
CA ALA A 108 -8.88 -7.27 5.87
C ALA A 108 -8.27 -6.32 6.93
N GLN A 109 -8.44 -6.67 8.22
CA GLN A 109 -7.96 -5.83 9.32
C GLN A 109 -6.44 -5.59 9.28
N ALA A 110 -5.65 -6.56 8.80
CA ALA A 110 -4.20 -6.43 8.63
C ALA A 110 -3.83 -5.36 7.60
N VAL A 111 -4.51 -5.32 6.45
CA VAL A 111 -4.33 -4.26 5.43
C VAL A 111 -4.70 -2.89 6.01
N ARG A 112 -5.81 -2.80 6.75
CA ARG A 112 -6.21 -1.56 7.42
C ARG A 112 -5.19 -1.09 8.46
N ALA A 113 -4.55 -2.00 9.19
CA ALA A 113 -3.48 -1.68 10.13
C ALA A 113 -2.21 -1.17 9.41
N LEU A 114 -1.81 -1.82 8.31
CA LEU A 114 -0.71 -1.38 7.45
C LEU A 114 -0.93 0.04 6.90
N VAL A 115 -2.11 0.30 6.32
CA VAL A 115 -2.47 1.62 5.78
C VAL A 115 -2.50 2.68 6.89
N ARG A 116 -3.05 2.36 8.07
CA ARG A 116 -3.03 3.26 9.23
C ARG A 116 -1.59 3.60 9.66
N ARG A 117 -0.69 2.61 9.74
CA ARG A 117 0.73 2.83 10.10
C ARG A 117 1.45 3.77 9.13
N LEU A 118 1.14 3.69 7.83
CA LEU A 118 1.67 4.59 6.78
C LEU A 118 1.09 6.01 6.86
N ILE A 119 -0.15 6.15 7.33
CA ILE A 119 -0.80 7.45 7.62
C ILE A 119 -0.23 8.09 8.90
N GLU A 120 0.12 7.29 9.90
CA GLU A 120 0.62 7.76 11.20
C GLU A 120 2.13 8.02 11.24
N GLY A 121 2.92 7.35 10.40
CA GLY A 121 4.38 7.40 10.37
C GLY A 121 5.05 8.74 10.00
N ARG A 122 4.30 9.84 10.04
CA ARG A 122 4.80 11.23 9.89
C ARG A 122 4.17 12.19 10.93
N LYS A 123 3.73 11.69 12.09
CA LYS A 123 3.62 12.54 13.27
C LYS A 123 5.04 12.77 13.81
N SER A 124 5.44 14.04 13.85
CA SER A 124 6.67 14.51 14.50
C SER A 124 6.54 14.49 16.02
#